data_AF-A0AAE0PBU1-F1
#
_entry.id   AF-A0AAE0PBU1-F1
#
_cell.length_a   1.000
_cell.length_b   1.000
_cell.length_c   1.000
_cell.angle_alpha   90.00
_cell.angle_beta   90.00
_cell.angle_gamma   90.00
#
_symmetry.space_group_name_H-M   'P 1'
#
loop_
_entity.id
_entity.type
_entity.pdbx_description
1 polymer ?
#
loop_
_entity_poly.entity_id
_entity_poly.type
_entity_poly.pdbx_seq_one_letter_code
_entity_poly.pdbx_strand_id
1 'polypeptide(L)' 'LKDEFTFIRNRINRYYDYTKSLTLIFKEGDKIYFLYYNIKIKRPNNKFDFKKIKLFKIIKKI' A
#
# COMPACT_ATOMS: atom_id res chain seq x y z
N LEU A 1 -21.64 8.21 28.63
CA LEU A 1 -20.38 7.52 29.02
C LEU A 1 -20.11 6.24 28.22
N LYS A 2 -20.73 5.09 28.48
CA LYS A 2 -20.41 3.82 27.78
C LYS A 2 -20.64 3.93 26.26
N ASP A 3 -21.73 4.57 25.87
CA ASP A 3 -22.10 4.74 24.45
C ASP A 3 -21.16 5.68 23.70
N GLU A 4 -20.72 6.79 24.32
CA GLU A 4 -19.72 7.69 23.74
C GLU A 4 -18.37 7.01 23.53
N PHE A 5 -17.92 6.20 24.50
CA PHE A 5 -16.69 5.43 24.34
C PHE A 5 -16.79 4.43 23.19
N THR A 6 -17.94 3.76 23.02
CA THR A 6 -18.14 2.87 21.87
C THR A 6 -18.18 3.63 20.54
N PHE A 7 -18.79 4.81 20.51
CA PHE A 7 -18.83 5.68 19.33
C PHE A 7 -17.42 6.13 18.90
N ILE A 8 -16.62 6.62 19.85
CA ILE A 8 -15.24 7.06 19.60
C ILE A 8 -14.38 5.87 19.14
N ARG A 9 -14.50 4.71 19.80
CA ARG A 9 -13.76 3.50 19.43
C ARG A 9 -14.11 3.02 18.01
N ASN A 10 -15.40 3.02 17.66
CA ASN A 10 -15.84 2.69 16.30
C ASN A 10 -15.30 3.68 15.26
N ARG A 11 -15.23 4.98 15.59
CA ARG A 11 -14.68 6.00 14.71
C ARG A 11 -13.18 5.81 14.49
N ILE A 12 -12.41 5.57 15.56
CA ILE A 12 -10.97 5.31 15.48
C ILE A 12 -10.70 4.04 14.67
N ASN A 13 -11.41 2.95 14.96
CA ASN A 13 -11.25 1.68 14.24
C ASN A 13 -11.55 1.82 12.75
N ARG A 14 -12.52 2.65 12.32
CA ARG A 14 -12.77 2.86 10.88
C ARG A 14 -11.56 3.39 10.11
N TYR A 15 -10.73 4.23 10.73
CA TYR A 15 -9.57 4.86 10.08
C TYR A 15 -8.25 4.15 10.38
N TYR A 16 -8.11 3.58 11.57
CA TYR A 16 -6.88 2.93 12.04
C TYR A 16 -7.00 1.42 12.18
N ASP A 17 -8.02 0.78 11.56
CA ASP A 17 -8.08 -0.68 11.51
C ASP A 17 -6.86 -1.21 10.75
N TYR A 18 -5.84 -1.66 11.48
CA TYR A 18 -4.69 -2.33 10.90
C TYR A 18 -5.10 -3.62 10.17
N THR A 19 -6.28 -4.18 10.46
CA THR A 19 -6.87 -5.31 9.71
C THR A 19 -7.38 -4.90 8.33
N LYS A 20 -7.81 -3.65 8.16
CA LYS A 20 -8.15 -3.00 6.89
C LYS A 20 -6.97 -2.26 6.27
N SER A 21 -5.77 -2.33 6.86
CA SER A 21 -4.56 -2.09 6.09
C SER A 21 -4.61 -3.12 4.97
N LEU A 22 -5.07 -2.65 3.81
CA LEU A 22 -5.07 -3.34 2.55
C LEU A 22 -3.61 -3.69 2.31
N THR A 23 -3.16 -4.81 2.87
CA THR A 23 -2.21 -5.65 2.17
C THR A 23 -2.87 -5.77 0.81
N LEU A 24 -2.34 -5.05 -0.19
CA LEU A 24 -2.78 -5.25 -1.54
C LEU A 24 -2.47 -6.71 -1.81
N ILE A 25 -3.48 -7.57 -1.63
CA ILE A 25 -3.37 -8.97 -1.95
C ILE A 25 -3.39 -8.99 -3.46
N PHE A 26 -2.21 -8.74 -4.02
CA PHE A 26 -2.00 -8.82 -5.44
C PHE A 26 -2.33 -10.23 -5.89
N LYS A 27 -3.14 -10.32 -6.94
CA LYS A 27 -3.47 -11.56 -7.63
C LYS A 27 -2.77 -11.59 -8.98
N GLU A 28 -2.63 -12.79 -9.52
CA GLU A 28 -2.20 -12.95 -10.90
C GLU A 28 -3.20 -12.25 -11.83
N GLY A 29 -2.68 -11.51 -12.80
CA GLY A 29 -3.48 -10.69 -13.70
C GLY A 29 -3.66 -9.24 -13.28
N ASP A 30 -3.43 -8.90 -12.01
CA ASP A 30 -3.50 -7.52 -11.53
C ASP A 30 -2.44 -6.64 -12.18
N LYS A 31 -2.78 -5.36 -12.35
CA LYS A 31 -1.87 -4.35 -12.88
C LYS A 31 -1.38 -3.44 -11.75
N ILE A 32 -0.06 -3.35 -11.58
CA ILE A 32 0.58 -2.60 -10.50
C ILE A 32 1.59 -1.60 -11.04
N TYR A 33 1.80 -0.50 -10.33
CA TYR A 33 2.88 0.43 -10.64
C TYR A 33 4.17 0.00 -9.95
N PHE A 34 5.26 -0.11 -10.70
CA PHE A 34 6.58 -0.18 -10.12
C PHE A 34 7.09 1.22 -9.82
N LEU A 35 7.59 1.40 -8.60
CA LEU A 35 8.32 2.59 -8.19
C LEU A 35 9.80 2.40 -8.50
N TYR A 36 10.52 3.50 -8.77
CA TYR A 36 11.98 3.44 -8.94
C TYR A 36 12.69 2.90 -7.70
N TYR A 37 12.13 3.10 -6.51
CA TYR A 37 12.62 2.50 -5.27
C TYR A 37 12.77 0.97 -5.35
N ASN A 38 11.89 0.30 -6.11
CA ASN A 38 11.90 -1.16 -6.25
C ASN A 38 13.00 -1.67 -7.20
N ILE A 39 13.70 -0.78 -7.91
CA ILE A 39 14.78 -1.14 -8.85
C ILE A 39 16.10 -0.66 -8.25
N LYS A 40 17.03 -1.58 -8.01
CA LYS A 40 18.39 -1.25 -7.57
C LYS A 40 19.16 -0.55 -8.71
N ILE A 41 19.09 0.78 -8.74
CA ILE A 41 19.87 1.63 -9.65
C ILE A 41 20.97 2.31 -8.82
N LYS A 42 22.22 2.28 -9.31
CA LYS A 42 23.31 3.08 -8.73
C LYS A 42 23.04 4.57 -8.99
N ARG A 43 22.44 5.25 -8.01
CA ARG A 43 22.18 6.68 -8.04
C ARG A 43 22.64 7.32 -6.73
N PRO A 44 23.13 8.57 -6.78
CA PRO A 44 23.56 9.28 -5.58
C PRO A 44 22.41 9.89 -4.77
N ASN A 45 21.17 9.90 -5.29
CA ASN A 45 20.04 10.56 -4.64
C ASN A 45 18.68 9.89 -4.96
N ASN A 46 17.85 9.81 -3.93
CA ASN A 46 16.53 9.20 -3.80
C ASN A 46 15.35 10.07 -4.30
N LYS A 47 15.62 11.26 -4.87
CA LYS A 47 14.59 12.21 -5.33
C LYS A 47 13.48 11.59 -6.21
N PHE A 48 13.77 10.52 -6.94
CA PHE A 48 12.81 9.88 -7.86
C PHE A 48 12.28 8.52 -7.37
N ASP A 49 12.60 8.11 -6.15
CA ASP A 49 12.25 6.78 -5.62
C ASP A 49 10.74 6.50 -5.70
N PHE A 50 9.91 7.51 -5.46
CA PHE A 50 8.44 7.42 -5.50
C PHE A 50 7.84 7.71 -6.88
N LYS A 51 8.66 7.93 -7.92
CA LYS A 51 8.15 8.11 -9.27
C LYS A 51 7.72 6.74 -9.83
N LYS A 52 6.50 6.70 -10.37
CA LYS A 52 5.96 5.52 -11.05
C LYS A 52 6.65 5.37 -12.40
N ILE A 53 7.22 4.20 -12.67
CA ILE A 53 7.90 3.89 -13.94
C ILE A 53 6.86 3.59 -15.01
N LYS A 54 6.09 2.52 -14.78
CA LYS A 54 5.06 2.03 -15.68
C LYS A 54 4.13 1.08 -14.91
N LEU A 55 3.01 0.78 -15.54
CA LEU A 55 2.07 -0.26 -15.15
C LEU A 55 2.57 -1.63 -15.63
N PHE A 56 2.63 -2.60 -14.74
CA PHE A 56 3.07 -3.98 -14.99
C PHE A 56 1.97 -4.95 -14.62
N LYS A 57 1.82 -6.03 -15.39
CA LYS A 57 0.89 -7.13 -15.08
C LYS A 57 1.62 -8.19 -14.28
N ILE A 58 1.02 -8.67 -13.19
CA ILE A 58 1.57 -9.76 -12.40
C ILE A 58 1.27 -11.07 -13.14
N ILE A 59 2.33 -11.73 -13.62
CA ILE A 59 2.22 -13.00 -14.35
C ILE A 59 2.05 -14.16 -13.38
N LYS A 60 2.86 -14.18 -12.31
CA LYS A 60 2.85 -15.24 -11.31
C LYS A 60 3.14 -14.67 -9.93
N LYS A 61 2.40 -15.12 -8.92
CA LYS A 61 2.71 -14.86 -7.51
C LYS A 61 3.47 -16.07 -6.95
N ILE A 62 4.65 -15.83 -6.40
CA ILE A 62 5.49 -16.85 -5.74
C ILE A 62 5.26 -16.74 -4.24
#